data_AF-A0A3N4W6W7-F1
#
_entry.id   AF-A0A3N4W6W7-F1
#
_cell.length_a   1.000
_cell.length_b   1.000
_cell.length_c   1.000
_cell.angle_alpha   90.00
_cell.angle_beta   90.00
_cell.angle_gamma   90.00
#
_symmetry.space_group_name_H-M   'P 1'
#
loop_
_entity.id
_entity.type
_entity.pdbx_description
1 polymer ?
#
loop_
_entity_poly.entity_id
_entity_poly.type
_entity_poly.pdbx_seq_one_letter_code
_entity_poly.pdbx_strand_id
1 'polypeptide(L)'
;MHTLKKLFIRASEQLDRIGNVWLWALISLVLLALVVPLNPAKLGAYLWAISKISGAASVGYGVDWAAFRGADPRYLDGIEKAMAQTRRATLVAAAMIAAGLIG
;
A
#
# COMPACT_ATOMS: atom_id res chain seq x y z
N MET A 1 -21.36 0.54 31.77
CA MET A 1 -20.95 1.57 30.79
C MET A 1 -19.43 1.83 30.74
N HIS A 2 -18.57 0.93 31.25
CA HIS A 2 -17.11 1.13 31.28
C HIS A 2 -16.37 0.23 30.26
N THR A 3 -16.92 -0.95 29.99
CA THR A 3 -16.45 -1.95 29.03
C THR A 3 -16.64 -1.50 27.59
N LEU A 4 -17.76 -0.86 27.25
CA LEU A 4 -18.01 -0.32 25.90
C LEU A 4 -17.00 0.76 25.49
N LYS A 5 -16.64 1.66 26.41
CA LYS A 5 -15.61 2.69 26.16
C LYS A 5 -14.24 2.08 25.88
N LYS A 6 -13.84 1.05 26.63
CA LYS A 6 -12.55 0.36 26.40
C LYS A 6 -12.50 -0.35 25.05
N LEU A 7 -13.63 -0.93 24.62
CA LEU A 7 -13.75 -1.58 23.32
C LEU A 7 -13.69 -0.56 22.17
N PHE A 8 -14.36 0.58 22.33
CA PHE A 8 -14.32 1.68 21.37
C PHE A 8 -12.91 2.27 21.21
N ILE A 9 -12.19 2.49 22.32
CA ILE A 9 -10.82 3.02 22.31
C ILE A 9 -9.84 2.03 21.66
N ARG A 10 -9.95 0.73 21.93
CA ARG A 10 -9.13 -0.29 21.25
C ARG A 10 -9.43 -0.37 19.76
N ALA A 11 -10.71 -0.28 19.38
CA ALA A 11 -11.11 -0.27 17.99
C ALA A 11 -10.59 0.97 17.27
N SER A 12 -10.66 2.15 17.90
CA SER A 12 -10.12 3.39 17.34
C SER A 12 -8.60 3.38 17.26
N GLU A 13 -7.87 2.83 18.24
CA GLU A 13 -6.40 2.70 18.16
C GLU A 13 -5.96 1.72 17.06
N GLN A 14 -6.70 0.63 16.84
CA GLN A 14 -6.43 -0.27 15.71
C GLN A 14 -6.80 0.37 14.38
N LEU A 15 -7.90 1.13 14.31
CA LEU A 15 -8.26 1.95 13.16
C LEU A 15 -7.28 3.10 12.93
N ASP A 16 -6.63 3.68 13.93
CA ASP A 16 -5.61 4.71 13.71
C ASP A 16 -4.31 4.11 13.18
N ARG A 17 -3.94 2.90 13.65
CA ARG A 17 -2.75 2.18 13.15
C ARG A 17 -2.92 1.60 11.75
N ILE A 18 -4.12 1.15 11.41
CA ILE A 18 -4.45 0.52 10.12
C ILE A 18 -5.03 1.56 9.14
N GLY A 19 -5.74 2.57 9.63
CA GLY A 19 -7.00 2.99 9.01
C GLY A 19 -7.10 4.44 8.60
N ASN A 20 -6.06 4.96 7.93
CA ASN A 20 -6.33 5.89 6.83
C ASN A 20 -6.34 5.13 5.50
N VAL A 21 -5.27 4.41 5.17
CA VAL A 21 -5.11 3.76 3.85
C VAL A 21 -6.18 2.69 3.59
N TRP A 22 -6.47 1.82 4.56
CA TRP A 22 -7.48 0.76 4.38
C TRP A 22 -8.91 1.30 4.34
N LEU A 23 -9.18 2.40 5.06
CA LEU A 23 -10.48 3.07 5.00
C LEU A 23 -10.69 3.71 3.61
N TRP A 24 -9.68 4.41 3.09
CA TRP A 24 -9.71 4.98 1.74
C TRP A 24 -9.79 3.90 0.65
N ALA A 25 -9.12 2.76 0.85
CA ALA A 25 -9.23 1.61 -0.05
C ALA A 25 -10.66 1.04 -0.06
N LEU A 26 -11.28 0.88 1.12
CA LEU A 26 -12.66 0.42 1.23
C LEU A 26 -13.64 1.39 0.55
N ILE A 27 -13.51 2.69 0.82
CA ILE A 27 -14.32 3.73 0.17
C ILE A 27 -14.17 3.65 -1.36
N SER A 28 -12.94 3.49 -1.86
CA SER A 28 -12.66 3.35 -3.29
C SER A 28 -13.33 2.12 -3.91
N LEU A 29 -13.31 0.99 -3.19
CA LEU A 29 -13.97 -0.25 -3.63
C LEU A 29 -15.50 -0.14 -3.63
N VAL A 30 -16.08 0.52 -2.62
CA VAL A 30 -17.53 0.78 -2.55
C VAL A 30 -17.96 1.68 -3.71
N LEU A 31 -17.23 2.76 -3.97
CA LEU A 31 -17.49 3.64 -5.12
C LEU A 31 -17.39 2.87 -6.45
N LEU A 32 -16.37 2.02 -6.62
CA LEU A 32 -16.25 1.18 -7.80
C LEU A 32 -17.45 0.26 -7.96
N ALA A 33 -17.90 -0.40 -6.88
CA ALA A 33 -19.07 -1.28 -6.91
C ALA A 33 -20.35 -0.56 -7.32
N LEU A 34 -20.51 0.72 -6.95
CA LEU A 34 -21.63 1.55 -7.39
C LEU A 34 -21.54 1.96 -8.88
N VAL A 35 -20.33 2.13 -9.41
CA VAL A 35 -20.09 2.57 -10.80
C VAL A 35 -20.15 1.41 -11.80
N VAL A 36 -19.74 0.21 -11.41
CA VAL A 36 -19.66 -0.96 -12.31
C VAL A 36 -20.99 -1.29 -13.01
N PRO A 37 -22.17 -1.25 -12.36
CA PRO A 37 -23.46 -1.44 -13.04
C PRO A 37 -23.77 -0.38 -14.10
N LEU A 38 -23.27 0.85 -13.93
CA LEU A 38 -23.47 1.96 -14.86
C LEU A 38 -22.48 1.93 -16.02
N ASN A 39 -21.25 1.47 -15.77
CA ASN A 39 -20.20 1.36 -16.78
C ASN A 39 -19.26 0.18 -16.46
N PRO A 40 -19.51 -1.01 -17.04
CA PRO A 40 -18.72 -2.20 -16.73
C PRO A 40 -17.28 -2.09 -17.22
N ALA A 41 -16.98 -1.25 -18.22
CA ALA A 41 -15.61 -1.04 -18.71
C ALA A 41 -14.69 -0.43 -17.64
N LYS A 42 -15.24 0.25 -16.62
CA LYS A 42 -14.45 0.81 -15.51
C LYS A 42 -13.83 -0.27 -14.63
N LEU A 43 -14.44 -1.46 -14.54
CA LEU A 43 -13.85 -2.60 -13.83
C LEU A 43 -12.50 -2.98 -14.45
N GLY A 44 -12.45 -3.09 -15.79
CA GLY A 44 -11.23 -3.41 -16.52
C GLY A 44 -10.15 -2.35 -16.34
N ALA A 45 -10.53 -1.07 -16.38
CA ALA A 45 -9.59 0.04 -16.14
C ALA A 45 -8.98 0.01 -14.73
N TYR A 46 -9.79 -0.31 -13.71
CA TYR A 46 -9.30 -0.46 -12.33
C TYR A 46 -8.37 -1.67 -12.19
N LEU A 47 -8.75 -2.81 -12.76
CA LEU A 47 -7.94 -4.01 -12.72
C LEU A 47 -6.59 -3.81 -13.44
N TRP A 48 -6.61 -3.09 -14.57
CA TRP A 48 -5.41 -2.68 -15.29
C TRP A 48 -4.50 -1.79 -14.45
N ALA A 49 -5.06 -0.77 -13.78
CA ALA A 49 -4.32 0.11 -12.89
C ALA A 49 -3.68 -0.65 -11.72
N ILE A 50 -4.43 -1.55 -11.05
CA ILE A 50 -3.92 -2.39 -9.97
C ILE A 50 -2.77 -3.26 -10.48
N SER A 51 -2.93 -3.89 -11.64
CA SER A 51 -1.90 -4.76 -12.22
C SER A 51 -0.58 -3.99 -12.47
N LYS A 52 -0.67 -2.77 -13.03
CA LYS A 52 0.51 -1.91 -13.25
C LYS A 52 1.20 -1.53 -11.95
N ILE A 53 0.43 -1.09 -10.96
CA ILE A 53 0.96 -0.69 -9.65
C ILE A 53 1.62 -1.87 -8.93
N SER A 54 0.97 -3.04 -8.92
CA SER A 54 1.52 -4.26 -8.32
C SER A 54 2.79 -4.70 -9.03
N GLY A 55 2.81 -4.72 -10.37
CA GLY A 55 4.00 -5.04 -11.14
C GLY A 55 5.17 -4.10 -10.85
N ALA A 56 4.91 -2.80 -10.80
CA ALA A 56 5.92 -1.79 -10.47
C ALA A 56 6.47 -1.94 -9.05
N ALA A 57 5.61 -2.20 -8.07
CA ALA A 57 6.03 -2.45 -6.69
C ALA A 57 6.90 -3.71 -6.58
N SER A 58 6.54 -4.78 -7.29
CA SER A 58 7.35 -6.01 -7.37
C SER A 58 8.72 -5.75 -8.00
N VAL A 59 8.80 -4.95 -9.07
CA VAL A 59 10.07 -4.58 -9.71
C VAL A 59 10.91 -3.73 -8.76
N GLY A 60 10.34 -2.69 -8.14
CA GLY A 60 11.07 -1.85 -7.17
C GLY A 60 11.61 -2.65 -5.99
N TYR A 61 10.81 -3.60 -5.47
CA TYR A 61 11.25 -4.54 -4.44
C TYR A 61 12.37 -5.47 -4.93
N GLY A 62 12.24 -6.03 -6.14
CA GLY A 62 13.25 -6.88 -6.75
C GLY A 62 14.58 -6.16 -6.96
N VAL A 63 14.55 -4.89 -7.36
CA VAL A 63 15.73 -4.04 -7.52
C VAL A 63 16.39 -3.76 -6.16
N ASP A 64 15.63 -3.40 -5.12
CA ASP A 64 16.18 -3.24 -3.77
C ASP A 64 16.85 -4.53 -3.28
N TRP A 65 16.22 -5.69 -3.51
CA TRP A 65 16.77 -6.98 -3.11
C TRP A 65 18.05 -7.37 -3.88
N ALA A 66 18.07 -7.14 -5.20
CA ALA A 66 19.22 -7.49 -6.05
C ALA A 66 20.43 -6.56 -5.81
N ALA A 67 20.19 -5.27 -5.61
CA ALA A 67 21.25 -4.27 -5.41
C ALA A 67 21.85 -4.32 -4.00
N PHE A 68 21.07 -4.69 -2.98
CA PHE A 68 21.48 -4.65 -1.57
C PHE A 68 21.37 -6.02 -0.89
N ARG A 69 22.06 -7.03 -1.44
CA ARG A 69 22.09 -8.39 -0.90
C ARG A 69 22.69 -8.40 0.51
N GLY A 70 21.89 -8.76 1.51
CA GLY A 70 22.31 -8.83 2.92
C GLY A 70 21.91 -7.63 3.78
N ALA A 71 21.41 -6.54 3.18
CA ALA A 71 20.93 -5.36 3.91
C ALA A 71 19.38 -5.34 4.01
N ASP A 72 18.77 -6.51 4.23
CA ASP A 72 17.31 -6.59 4.39
C ASP A 72 16.91 -5.98 5.75
N PRO A 73 16.04 -4.95 5.79
CA PRO A 73 15.61 -4.31 7.04
C PRO A 73 14.97 -5.24 8.07
N ARG A 74 14.66 -6.49 7.71
CA ARG A 74 14.21 -7.52 8.64
C ARG A 74 15.31 -7.99 9.61
N TYR A 75 16.58 -7.95 9.18
CA TYR A 75 17.72 -8.43 9.95
C TYR A 75 18.60 -7.30 10.51
N LEU A 76 18.26 -6.05 10.21
CA LEU A 76 18.96 -4.87 10.70
C LEU A 76 18.25 -4.30 11.92
N ASP A 77 19.00 -3.60 12.78
CA ASP A 77 18.44 -2.95 13.97
C ASP A 77 18.85 -1.47 14.06
N GLY A 78 18.13 -0.71 14.87
CA GLY A 78 18.40 0.72 15.08
C GLY A 78 18.34 1.57 13.80
N ILE A 79 19.38 2.39 13.58
CA ILE A 79 19.43 3.38 12.49
C ILE A 79 19.54 2.73 11.11
N GLU A 80 20.27 1.61 11.01
CA GLU A 80 20.48 0.90 9.74
C GLU A 80 19.17 0.38 9.17
N LYS A 81 18.28 -0.11 10.05
CA LYS A 81 16.93 -0.53 9.70
C LYS A 81 16.10 0.63 9.12
N ALA A 82 16.13 1.79 9.77
CA ALA A 82 15.38 2.96 9.33
C ALA A 82 15.87 3.45 7.96
N MET A 83 17.19 3.46 7.73
CA MET A 83 17.77 3.83 6.43
C MET A 83 17.39 2.83 5.34
N ALA A 84 17.47 1.53 5.61
CA ALA A 84 17.11 0.49 4.65
C ALA A 84 15.60 0.50 4.32
N GLN A 85 14.73 0.75 5.30
CA GLN A 85 13.29 0.91 5.08
C GLN A 85 12.97 2.14 4.23
N THR A 86 13.63 3.26 4.50
CA THR A 86 13.43 4.50 3.73
C THR A 86 13.86 4.29 2.27
N ARG A 87 15.02 3.68 2.03
CA ARG A 87 15.49 3.34 0.68
C ARG A 87 14.53 2.43 -0.07
N ARG A 88 14.05 1.36 0.58
CA ARG A 88 13.07 0.45 -0.05
C ARG A 88 11.79 1.20 -0.41
N ALA A 89 11.30 2.04 0.50
CA ALA A 89 10.10 2.85 0.26
C ALA A 89 10.29 3.83 -0.92
N THR A 90 11.44 4.48 -1.05
CA THR A 90 11.70 5.41 -2.16
C THR A 90 11.82 4.69 -3.51
N LEU A 91 12.50 3.54 -3.57
CA LEU A 91 12.59 2.74 -4.81
C LEU A 91 11.23 2.24 -5.27
N VAL A 92 10.42 1.73 -4.35
CA VAL A 92 9.05 1.28 -4.65
C VAL A 92 8.17 2.45 -5.09
N ALA A 93 8.25 3.60 -4.40
CA ALA A 93 7.49 4.80 -4.77
C ALA A 93 7.88 5.31 -6.16
N ALA A 94 9.17 5.38 -6.48
CA ALA A 94 9.65 5.78 -7.80
C ALA A 94 9.14 4.85 -8.90
N ALA A 95 9.17 3.54 -8.68
CA ALA A 95 8.64 2.56 -9.62
C ALA A 95 7.12 2.74 -9.83
N MET A 96 6.35 2.93 -8.75
CA MET A 96 4.90 3.15 -8.84
C MET A 96 4.56 4.44 -9.61
N ILE A 97 5.29 5.53 -9.38
CA ILE A 97 5.10 6.79 -10.11
C ILE A 97 5.40 6.59 -11.60
N ALA A 98 6.52 5.94 -11.93
CA ALA A 98 6.88 5.64 -13.32
C ALA A 98 5.77 4.83 -14.02
N ALA A 99 5.24 3.79 -13.37
CA ALA A 99 4.15 2.99 -13.92
C ALA A 99 2.83 3.76 -14.04
N GLY A 100 2.57 4.72 -13.16
CA GLY A 100 1.42 5.63 -13.26
C GLY A 100 1.52 6.64 -14.41
N LEU A 101 2.74 7.04 -14.77
CA LEU A 101 3.01 7.94 -15.91
C LEU A 101 2.96 7.23 -17.25
N ILE A 102 3.12 5.91 -17.27
CA ILE A 102 2.91 5.07 -18.47
C ILE A 102 1.39 4.91 -18.67
N GLY A 103 0.80 5.92 -19.30
CA GLY A 103 -0.60 6.00 -19.72
C GLY A 103 -0.84 5.27 -21.02
#